data_AF-A0A3E0WUW0-F1
#
_entry.id   AF-A0A3E0WUW0-F1
#
_cell.length_a   1.000
_cell.length_b   1.000
_cell.length_c   1.000
_cell.angle_alpha   90.00
_cell.angle_beta   90.00
_cell.angle_gamma   90.00
#
_symmetry.space_group_name_H-M   'P 1'
#
loop_
_entity.id
_entity.type
_entity.pdbx_description
1 polymer ?
#
loop_
_entity_poly.entity_id
_entity_poly.type
_entity_poly.pdbx_seq_one_letter_code
_entity_poly.pdbx_strand_id
1 'polypeptide(L)'
;MDTSHVRIAIIGAGISGLSTAYYLMQRAHAHGTPLEIQLFERKQHLGGNADTVVVNLGQRYGANGPEGAYLRWADLGVNDVNLATYHRLKA
;
A
#
# COMPACT_ATOMS: atom_id res chain seq x y z
N MET A 1 -2.50 -36.96 15.13
CA MET A 1 -2.11 -35.74 14.40
C MET A 1 -2.70 -34.59 15.19
N ASP A 2 -1.87 -33.65 15.65
CA ASP A 2 -2.40 -32.45 16.32
C ASP A 2 -3.19 -31.64 15.28
N THR A 3 -4.49 -31.53 15.49
CA THR A 3 -5.44 -30.81 14.63
C THR A 3 -5.65 -29.38 15.11
N SER A 4 -4.76 -28.87 15.96
CA SER A 4 -4.86 -27.52 16.51
C SER A 4 -4.87 -26.48 15.38
N HIS A 5 -6.05 -25.88 15.20
CA HIS A 5 -6.26 -24.83 14.20
C HIS A 5 -5.58 -23.56 14.69
N VAL A 6 -4.54 -23.13 13.99
CA VAL A 6 -3.80 -21.93 14.38
C VAL A 6 -4.57 -20.70 13.90
N ARG A 7 -4.85 -19.77 14.82
CA ARG A 7 -5.56 -18.52 14.52
C ARG A 7 -4.66 -17.34 14.83
N ILE A 8 -4.41 -16.48 13.84
CA ILE A 8 -3.49 -15.36 13.95
C ILE A 8 -4.22 -14.06 13.64
N ALA A 9 -4.13 -13.09 14.54
CA ALA A 9 -4.52 -11.72 14.30
C ALA A 9 -3.30 -10.89 13.85
N ILE A 10 -3.40 -10.22 12.70
CA ILE A 10 -2.38 -9.28 12.20
C ILE A 10 -2.95 -7.87 12.30
N ILE A 11 -2.28 -7.00 13.05
CA ILE A 11 -2.68 -5.59 13.21
C ILE A 11 -1.82 -4.74 12.27
N GLY A 12 -2.48 -4.07 11.32
CA GLY A 12 -1.87 -3.27 10.26
C GLY A 12 -1.71 -4.07 8.97
N ALA A 13 -2.28 -3.54 7.89
CA ALA A 13 -2.20 -4.09 6.54
C ALA A 13 -1.31 -3.27 5.61
N GLY A 14 -0.26 -2.68 6.17
CA GLY A 14 0.88 -2.22 5.38
C GLY A 14 1.66 -3.37 4.77
N ILE A 15 2.72 -3.04 4.03
CA ILE A 15 3.56 -4.05 3.36
C ILE A 15 4.05 -5.14 4.33
N SER A 16 4.42 -4.79 5.57
CA SER A 16 4.87 -5.76 6.57
C SER A 16 3.77 -6.74 6.95
N GLY A 17 2.58 -6.26 7.31
CA GLY A 17 1.47 -7.14 7.72
C GLY A 17 0.97 -8.02 6.58
N LEU A 18 0.87 -7.48 5.37
CA LEU A 18 0.52 -8.25 4.17
C LEU A 18 1.58 -9.30 3.83
N SER A 19 2.87 -8.95 3.91
CA SER A 19 3.97 -9.90 3.71
C SER A 19 3.95 -11.01 4.74
N THR A 20 3.71 -10.66 6.02
CA THR A 20 3.56 -11.65 7.10
C THR A 20 2.41 -12.61 6.80
N ALA A 21 1.23 -12.10 6.43
CA ALA A 21 0.08 -12.93 6.07
C ALA A 21 0.44 -13.88 4.90
N TYR A 22 1.01 -13.33 3.83
CA TYR A 22 1.39 -14.06 2.63
C TYR A 22 2.34 -15.24 2.94
N TYR A 23 3.44 -14.97 3.64
CA TYR A 23 4.42 -16.02 3.94
C TYR A 23 3.93 -17.03 4.97
N LEU A 24 3.09 -16.62 5.94
CA LEU A 24 2.46 -17.57 6.86
C LEU A 24 1.52 -18.52 6.15
N MET A 25 0.68 -18.01 5.23
CA MET A 25 -0.20 -18.85 4.40
C MET A 25 0.61 -19.82 3.54
N GLN A 26 1.69 -19.35 2.91
CA GLN A 26 2.54 -20.21 2.09
C GLN A 26 3.16 -21.36 2.89
N ARG A 27 3.67 -21.06 4.09
CA ARG A 27 4.25 -22.08 4.98
C ARG A 27 3.19 -23.05 5.50
N ALA A 28 2.05 -22.56 5.96
CA ALA A 28 0.96 -23.40 6.44
C ALA A 28 0.47 -24.37 5.36
N HIS A 29 0.32 -23.88 4.12
CA HIS A 29 -0.02 -24.72 2.98
C HIS A 29 1.04 -25.80 2.71
N ALA A 30 2.32 -25.43 2.69
CA ALA A 30 3.42 -26.37 2.44
C ALA A 30 3.55 -27.47 3.51
N HIS A 31 3.16 -27.17 4.75
CA HIS A 31 3.22 -28.10 5.88
C HIS A 31 1.88 -28.76 6.23
N GLY A 32 0.82 -28.52 5.43
CA GLY A 32 -0.52 -29.06 5.70
C GLY A 32 -1.10 -28.62 7.05
N THR A 33 -0.69 -27.45 7.55
CA THR A 33 -1.14 -26.90 8.84
C THR A 33 -2.40 -26.07 8.63
N PRO A 34 -3.52 -26.40 9.30
CA PRO A 34 -4.72 -25.56 9.28
C PRO A 34 -4.45 -24.18 9.91
N LEU A 35 -4.58 -23.11 9.12
CA LEU A 35 -4.28 -21.73 9.53
C LEU A 35 -5.42 -20.78 9.14
N GLU A 36 -5.90 -20.00 10.11
CA GLU A 36 -6.81 -18.88 9.93
C GLU A 36 -6.07 -17.58 10.26
N ILE A 37 -6.07 -16.63 9.32
CA ILE A 37 -5.51 -15.30 9.52
C ILE A 37 -6.64 -14.28 9.46
N GLN A 38 -6.72 -13.43 10.48
CA GLN A 38 -7.55 -12.24 10.46
C GLN A 38 -6.66 -11.00 10.47
N LEU A 39 -6.86 -10.13 9.49
CA LEU A 39 -6.05 -8.93 9.32
C LEU A 39 -6.91 -7.69 9.57
N PHE A 40 -6.42 -6.82 10.44
CA PHE A 40 -7.11 -5.62 10.90
C PHE A 40 -6.36 -4.39 10.39
N GLU A 41 -7.02 -3.59 9.57
CA GLU A 41 -6.50 -2.32 9.07
C GLU A 41 -7.47 -1.20 9.45
N ARG A 42 -6.91 -0.04 9.81
CA ARG A 42 -7.69 1.14 10.15
C ARG A 42 -8.18 1.86 8.89
N LYS A 43 -7.37 1.90 7.84
CA LYS A 43 -7.72 2.50 6.54
C LYS A 43 -8.73 1.64 5.79
N GLN A 44 -9.46 2.25 4.85
CA GLN A 44 -10.39 1.55 3.95
C GLN A 44 -9.69 0.74 2.84
N HIS A 45 -8.36 0.87 2.72
CA HIS A 45 -7.54 0.17 1.74
C HIS A 45 -6.31 -0.43 2.42
N LEU A 46 -5.74 -1.44 1.78
CA LEU A 46 -4.50 -2.11 2.22
C LEU A 46 -3.29 -1.42 1.57
N GLY A 47 -2.08 -1.79 1.99
CA GLY A 47 -0.82 -1.31 1.41
C GLY A 47 -0.05 -0.34 2.31
N GLY A 48 -0.73 0.30 3.27
CA GLY A 48 -0.10 1.20 4.24
C GLY A 48 0.44 2.46 3.59
N ASN A 49 1.75 2.52 3.37
CA ASN A 49 2.45 3.59 2.65
C ASN A 49 2.72 3.23 1.18
N ALA A 50 2.31 2.05 0.70
CA ALA A 50 2.22 1.82 -0.74
C ALA A 50 0.86 2.35 -1.20
N ASP A 51 0.81 3.61 -1.65
CA ASP A 51 -0.46 4.30 -1.96
C ASP A 51 -0.30 5.12 -3.23
N THR A 52 -0.60 4.51 -4.38
CA THR A 52 -0.45 5.17 -5.68
C THR A 52 -1.79 5.76 -6.13
N VAL A 53 -1.79 7.05 -6.43
CA VAL A 53 -2.96 7.76 -6.95
C VAL A 53 -2.74 8.22 -8.38
N VAL A 54 -3.84 8.38 -9.12
CA VAL A 54 -3.84 9.06 -10.41
C VAL A 54 -4.07 10.55 -10.16
N VAL A 55 -3.13 11.37 -10.61
CA VAL A 55 -3.16 12.83 -10.53
C VAL A 55 -3.48 13.38 -11.91
N ASN A 56 -4.50 14.23 -11.99
CA ASN A 56 -4.75 15.05 -13.17
C ASN A 56 -3.96 16.35 -13.05
N LEU A 57 -2.97 16.53 -13.92
CA LEU A 57 -2.09 17.70 -13.96
C LEU A 57 -2.56 18.76 -14.97
N GLY A 58 -3.81 18.67 -15.46
CA GLY A 58 -4.40 19.64 -16.38
C GLY A 58 -4.44 19.13 -17.81
N GLN A 59 -4.14 19.99 -18.79
CA GLN A 59 -4.09 19.62 -20.20
C GLN A 59 -2.65 19.43 -20.68
N ARG A 60 -2.43 18.39 -21.47
CA ARG A 60 -1.17 18.20 -22.20
C ARG A 60 -1.19 19.08 -23.45
N TYR A 61 -0.14 19.83 -23.68
CA TYR A 61 0.04 20.64 -24.88
C TYR A 61 1.07 19.99 -25.80
N GLY A 62 0.67 19.73 -27.03
CA GLY A 62 1.56 19.35 -28.12
C GLY A 62 1.84 20.52 -29.05
N ALA A 63 2.55 20.24 -30.15
CA ALA A 63 2.92 21.24 -31.15
C ALA A 63 1.71 21.95 -31.79
N ASN A 64 0.55 21.30 -31.82
CA ASN A 64 -0.67 21.79 -32.46
C ASN A 64 -1.77 22.19 -31.47
N GLY A 65 -1.45 22.36 -30.18
CA GLY A 65 -2.41 22.74 -29.13
C GLY A 65 -2.70 21.62 -28.12
N PRO A 66 -3.85 21.67 -27.40
CA PRO A 66 -4.16 20.72 -26.35
C PRO A 66 -4.49 19.32 -26.89
N GLU A 67 -3.82 18.31 -26.34
CA GLU A 67 -3.90 16.90 -26.78
C GLU A 67 -4.71 16.00 -25.82
N GLY A 68 -5.25 16.57 -24.74
CA GLY A 68 -6.09 15.87 -23.77
C GLY A 68 -5.61 16.03 -22.33
N ALA A 69 -6.23 15.29 -21.42
CA ALA A 69 -5.91 15.34 -19.99
C ALA A 69 -4.50 14.80 -19.72
N TYR A 70 -3.74 15.53 -18.91
CA TYR A 70 -2.39 15.16 -18.51
C TYR A 70 -2.44 14.33 -17.22
N LEU A 71 -2.78 13.05 -17.37
CA LEU A 71 -2.86 12.11 -16.25
C LEU A 71 -1.47 11.55 -15.92
N ARG A 72 -1.13 11.51 -14.63
CA ARG A 72 0.08 10.88 -14.09
C ARG A 72 -0.26 10.04 -12.87
N TRP A 73 0.63 9.13 -12.52
CA TRP A 73 0.57 8.38 -11.27
C TRP A 73 1.62 8.94 -10.32
N ALA A 74 1.26 9.05 -9.04
CA ALA A 74 2.16 9.45 -7.98
C ALA A 74 1.99 8.50 -6.80
N ASP A 75 3.11 8.00 -6.27
CA ASP A 75 3.10 7.30 -5.00
C ASP A 75 3.07 8.33 -3.87
N LEU A 76 2.04 8.25 -3.03
CA LEU A 76 1.81 9.14 -1.90
C LEU A 76 2.47 8.63 -0.62
N GLY A 77 3.37 7.65 -0.72
CA GLY A 77 3.78 6.78 0.37
C GLY A 77 4.30 7.46 1.64
N VAL A 78 5.59 7.36 1.93
CA VAL A 78 6.15 8.12 3.05
C VAL A 78 6.28 9.57 2.56
N ASN A 79 5.27 10.38 2.85
CA ASN A 79 5.33 11.82 2.62
C ASN A 79 6.31 12.47 3.63
N ASP A 80 7.60 12.23 3.43
CA ASP A 80 8.71 12.90 4.11
C ASP A 80 8.90 14.34 3.60
N VAL A 81 7.82 15.08 3.36
CA VAL A 81 7.94 16.53 3.19
C VAL A 81 8.30 17.12 4.55
N ASN A 82 9.60 17.08 4.84
CA ASN A 82 10.18 17.64 6.03
C ASN A 82 10.28 19.16 5.85
N LEU A 83 9.19 19.86 6.15
CA LEU A 83 9.12 21.32 6.07
C LEU A 83 10.13 22.02 7.00
N ALA A 84 10.68 21.31 8.00
CA ALA A 84 11.78 21.82 8.82
C ALA A 84 13.12 21.82 8.06
N THR A 85 13.31 20.93 7.09
CA THR A 85 14.49 20.90 6.19
C THR A 85 14.30 21.79 4.96
N TYR A 86 13.09 21.87 4.41
CA TYR A 86 12.82 22.62 3.17
C TYR A 86 12.25 24.01 3.43
N HIS A 87 13.11 24.93 3.87
CA HIS A 87 12.71 26.31 4.22
C HIS A 87 12.09 27.12 3.06
N ARG A 88 12.34 26.76 1.80
CA ARG A 88 11.85 27.47 0.62
C ARG A 88 10.52 26.94 0.05
N LEU A 89 9.99 25.86 0.60
CA LEU A 89 8.69 25.29 0.21
C LEU A 89 7.53 25.81 1.08
N LYS A 90 7.78 26.75 2.00
CA LYS A 90 6.69 27.46 2.69
C LYS A 90 5.97 28.37 1.68
N ALA A 91 4.66 28.16 1.54
CA ALA A 91 3.75 29.05 0.84
C ALA A 91 3.81 30.47 1.42
#